data_AF-A0A542I816-F1
#
_entry.id   AF-A0A542I816-F1
#
_cell.length_a   1.000
_cell.length_b   1.000
_cell.length_c   1.000
_cell.angle_alpha   90.00
_cell.angle_beta   90.00
_cell.angle_gamma   90.00
#
_symmetry.space_group_name_H-M   'P 1'
#
loop_
_entity.id
_entity.type
_entity.pdbx_description
1 polymer ?
#
loop_
_entity_poly.entity_id
_entity_poly.type
_entity_poly.pdbx_seq_one_letter_code
_entity_poly.pdbx_strand_id
1 'polypeptide(L)'
;MYKLTDQEGQRLTAMMVAARPDWTPNKPGLILREANEEGFPGKDFGHCVRALAHYATQQDPGGGWAKRTPNFYPQDGRHWSSTAPDDWQAPRTWTPCADHPEQEAHHCRCCWADVKAGQRPESHIGKHWNSPEIQGNEIE
;
A
#
# COMPACT_ATOMS: atom_id res chain seq x y z
N MET A 1 -3.73 -4.61 8.47
CA MET A 1 -4.71 -3.58 8.07
C MET A 1 -5.60 -3.26 9.27
N TYR A 2 -5.96 -1.99 9.47
CA TYR A 2 -6.84 -1.56 10.55
C TYR A 2 -8.31 -1.69 10.15
N LYS A 3 -9.13 -2.26 11.04
CA LYS A 3 -10.57 -2.48 10.84
C LYS A 3 -11.34 -1.44 11.63
N LEU A 4 -12.22 -0.71 10.96
CA LEU A 4 -13.18 0.18 11.61
C LEU A 4 -14.25 -0.63 12.31
N THR A 5 -14.61 -0.23 13.53
CA THR A 5 -15.89 -0.58 14.14
C THR A 5 -17.04 0.12 13.41
N ASP A 6 -18.29 -0.32 13.64
CA ASP A 6 -19.47 0.33 13.05
C ASP A 6 -19.55 1.82 13.43
N GLN A 7 -19.26 2.15 14.68
CA GLN A 7 -19.29 3.53 15.16
C GLN A 7 -18.19 4.39 14.51
N GLU A 8 -16.99 3.84 14.35
CA GLU A 8 -15.89 4.51 13.66
C GLU A 8 -16.21 4.72 12.18
N GLY A 9 -16.79 3.72 11.51
CA GLY A 9 -17.24 3.81 10.12
C GLY A 9 -18.29 4.90 9.92
N GLN A 10 -19.30 4.97 10.80
CA GLN A 10 -20.31 6.03 10.77
C GLN A 10 -19.70 7.42 10.98
N ARG A 11 -18.80 7.58 11.97
CA ARG A 11 -18.12 8.84 12.26
C ARG A 11 -17.24 9.28 11.09
N LEU A 12 -16.46 8.38 10.51
CA LEU A 12 -15.60 8.68 9.38
C LEU A 12 -16.42 9.08 8.13
N THR A 13 -17.56 8.41 7.92
CA THR A 13 -18.51 8.77 6.85
C THR A 13 -19.06 10.18 7.06
N ALA A 14 -19.47 10.52 8.28
CA ALA A 14 -19.97 11.86 8.60
C ALA A 14 -18.89 12.93 8.37
N MET A 15 -17.64 12.64 8.76
CA MET A 15 -16.50 13.53 8.50
C MET A 15 -16.22 13.70 7.00
N MET A 16 -16.30 12.61 6.21
CA MET A 16 -16.14 12.68 4.75
C MET A 16 -17.16 13.62 4.11
N VAL A 17 -18.43 13.47 4.48
CA VAL A 17 -19.52 14.29 3.93
C VAL A 17 -19.43 15.73 4.41
N ALA A 18 -19.02 15.97 5.66
CA ALA A 18 -18.83 17.31 6.19
C ALA A 18 -17.65 18.03 5.51
N ALA A 19 -16.53 17.34 5.30
CA ALA A 19 -15.36 17.91 4.63
C ALA A 19 -15.62 18.14 3.13
N ARG A 20 -16.36 17.23 2.49
CA ARG A 20 -16.63 17.22 1.05
C ARG A 20 -18.09 16.88 0.76
N PRO A 21 -19.01 17.85 0.90
CA PRO A 21 -20.43 17.62 0.62
C PRO A 21 -20.67 17.17 -0.83
N ASP A 22 -19.80 17.57 -1.76
CA ASP A 22 -19.82 17.16 -3.17
C ASP A 22 -19.60 15.65 -3.37
N TRP A 23 -19.08 14.93 -2.37
CA TRP A 23 -18.90 13.47 -2.45
C TRP A 23 -20.15 12.66 -2.13
N THR A 24 -21.21 13.28 -1.59
CA THR A 24 -22.46 12.59 -1.20
C THR A 24 -23.01 11.65 -2.28
N PRO A 25 -23.05 12.01 -3.58
CA PRO A 25 -23.54 11.12 -4.64
C PRO A 25 -22.74 9.82 -4.78
N ASN A 26 -21.46 9.81 -4.39
CA ASN A 26 -20.59 8.63 -4.42
C ASN A 26 -20.82 7.68 -3.23
N LYS A 27 -21.76 7.99 -2.33
CA LYS A 27 -22.11 7.18 -1.16
C LYS A 27 -20.87 6.79 -0.31
N PRO A 28 -20.16 7.77 0.30
CA PRO A 28 -18.91 7.52 1.03
C PRO A 28 -18.98 6.37 2.07
N GLY A 29 -20.11 6.24 2.77
CA GLY A 29 -20.29 5.17 3.75
C GLY A 29 -20.33 3.76 3.16
N LEU A 30 -20.82 3.59 1.92
CA LEU A 30 -20.80 2.31 1.23
C LEU A 30 -19.36 1.93 0.86
N ILE A 31 -18.60 2.88 0.31
CA ILE A 31 -17.19 2.70 -0.04
C ILE A 31 -16.37 2.31 1.18
N LEU A 32 -16.56 3.01 2.30
CA LEU A 32 -15.87 2.70 3.54
C LEU A 32 -16.24 1.30 4.05
N ARG A 33 -17.51 0.92 3.98
CA ARG A 33 -17.96 -0.40 4.41
C ARG A 33 -17.33 -1.52 3.58
N GLU A 34 -17.35 -1.39 2.26
CA GLU A 34 -16.75 -2.36 1.33
C GLU A 34 -15.24 -2.48 1.56
N ALA A 35 -14.52 -1.36 1.65
CA ALA A 35 -13.09 -1.38 1.92
C ALA A 35 -12.75 -1.97 3.30
N ASN A 36 -13.64 -1.84 4.28
CA ASN A 36 -13.43 -2.39 5.62
C ASN A 36 -13.45 -3.93 5.64
N GLU A 37 -13.91 -4.61 4.58
CA GLU A 37 -13.84 -6.08 4.45
C GLU A 37 -12.40 -6.60 4.35
N GLU A 38 -11.49 -5.80 3.79
CA GLU A 38 -10.03 -6.03 3.78
C GLU A 38 -9.31 -5.21 4.87
N GLY A 39 -9.90 -4.07 5.23
CA GLY A 39 -9.37 -3.13 6.21
C GLY A 39 -8.49 -2.07 5.56
N PHE A 40 -8.22 -1.01 6.33
CA PHE A 40 -7.53 0.18 5.83
C PHE A 40 -6.02 0.09 6.06
N PRO A 41 -5.23 0.82 5.24
CA PRO A 41 -3.82 1.11 5.52
C PRO A 41 -3.62 2.00 6.77
N GLY A 42 -4.59 2.17 7.65
CA GLY A 42 -4.43 2.92 8.89
C GLY A 42 -3.72 2.12 9.98
N LYS A 43 -3.21 2.83 11.01
CA LYS A 43 -2.75 2.22 12.28
C LYS A 43 -3.90 2.05 13.26
N ASP A 44 -4.69 3.11 13.37
CA ASP A 44 -5.79 3.30 14.31
C ASP A 44 -6.80 4.29 13.69
N PHE A 45 -7.93 4.50 14.37
CA PHE A 45 -8.97 5.43 13.91
C PHE A 45 -8.44 6.86 13.75
N GLY A 46 -7.56 7.31 14.63
CA GLY A 46 -6.96 8.65 14.56
C GLY A 46 -6.12 8.83 13.28
N HIS A 47 -5.38 7.79 12.88
CA HIS A 47 -4.66 7.77 11.61
C HIS A 47 -5.63 7.85 10.43
N CYS A 48 -6.74 7.11 10.44
CA CYS A 48 -7.78 7.23 9.39
C CYS A 48 -8.33 8.67 9.30
N VAL A 49 -8.60 9.33 10.44
CA VAL A 49 -9.08 10.72 10.44
C VAL A 49 -8.04 11.69 9.87
N ARG A 50 -6.76 11.56 10.25
CA ARG A 50 -5.68 12.41 9.70
C ARG A 50 -5.49 12.18 8.20
N ALA A 51 -5.50 10.92 7.75
CA ALA A 51 -5.41 10.56 6.34
C ALA A 51 -6.59 11.13 5.54
N LEU A 52 -7.80 11.10 6.10
CA LEU A 52 -8.98 11.69 5.48
C LEU A 52 -8.83 13.20 5.34
N ALA A 53 -8.41 13.89 6.39
CA ALA A 53 -8.17 15.34 6.34
C ALA A 53 -7.18 15.67 5.21
N HIS A 54 -6.04 14.99 5.16
CA HIS A 54 -5.05 15.18 4.10
C HIS A 54 -5.61 14.89 2.70
N TYR A 55 -6.36 13.80 2.52
CA TYR A 55 -6.93 13.43 1.22
C TYR A 55 -8.01 14.42 0.76
N ALA A 56 -8.87 14.88 1.68
CA ALA A 56 -10.00 15.75 1.38
C ALA A 56 -9.60 17.20 1.11
N THR A 57 -8.57 17.71 1.79
CA THR A 57 -8.13 19.11 1.70
C THR A 57 -6.99 19.33 0.71
N GLN A 58 -6.50 18.29 0.04
CA GLN A 58 -5.44 18.45 -0.96
C GLN A 58 -5.94 19.30 -2.13
N GLN A 59 -5.20 20.35 -2.46
CA GLN A 59 -5.48 21.25 -3.57
C GLN A 59 -4.57 20.97 -4.77
N ASP A 60 -5.09 21.23 -5.97
CA ASP A 60 -4.29 21.31 -7.19
C ASP A 60 -3.62 22.70 -7.30
N PRO A 61 -2.66 22.89 -8.23
CA PRO A 61 -2.03 24.20 -8.43
C PRO A 61 -2.99 25.32 -8.84
N GLY A 62 -4.20 24.97 -9.32
CA GLY A 62 -5.26 25.92 -9.70
C GLY A 62 -6.17 26.32 -8.54
N GLY A 63 -5.90 25.85 -7.31
CA GLY A 63 -6.70 26.13 -6.12
C GLY A 63 -7.98 25.29 -6.01
N GLY A 64 -8.21 24.37 -6.94
CA GLY A 64 -9.30 23.40 -6.87
C GLY A 64 -8.94 22.21 -5.98
N TRP A 65 -9.94 21.42 -5.60
CA TRP A 65 -9.69 20.16 -4.90
C TRP A 65 -9.03 19.14 -5.83
N ALA A 66 -7.86 18.65 -5.43
CA ALA A 66 -7.11 17.64 -6.19
C ALA A 66 -7.87 16.31 -6.27
N LYS A 67 -8.64 15.96 -5.23
CA LYS A 67 -9.44 14.75 -5.18
C LYS A 67 -10.91 15.07 -5.43
N ARG A 68 -11.51 14.42 -6.43
CA ARG A 68 -12.91 14.64 -6.84
C ARG A 68 -13.88 13.59 -6.32
N THR A 69 -13.37 12.51 -5.74
CA THR A 69 -14.16 11.35 -5.32
C THR A 69 -13.56 10.72 -4.06
N PRO A 70 -14.38 10.14 -3.17
CA PRO A 70 -13.90 9.37 -2.03
C PRO A 70 -13.36 7.99 -2.42
N ASN A 71 -13.58 7.50 -3.65
CA ASN A 71 -13.31 6.10 -4.02
C ASN A 71 -11.84 5.66 -3.86
N PHE A 72 -10.89 6.60 -3.97
CA PHE A 72 -9.46 6.31 -3.81
C PHE A 72 -8.94 6.53 -2.38
N TYR A 73 -9.78 7.03 -1.47
CA TYR A 73 -9.38 7.20 -0.07
C TYR A 73 -8.94 5.86 0.57
N PRO A 74 -9.67 4.74 0.42
CA PRO A 74 -9.28 3.49 1.07
C PRO A 74 -8.01 2.86 0.49
N GLN A 75 -7.63 3.23 -0.73
CA GLN A 75 -6.46 2.67 -1.42
C GLN A 75 -5.17 3.26 -0.86
N ASP A 76 -4.06 2.55 -1.10
CA ASP A 76 -2.72 3.05 -0.79
C ASP A 76 -2.48 4.42 -1.45
N GLY A 77 -1.79 5.29 -0.72
CA GLY A 77 -1.53 6.64 -1.21
C GLY A 77 -0.79 7.51 -0.21
N ARG A 78 -0.35 8.67 -0.69
CA ARG A 78 0.45 9.62 0.09
C ARG A 78 -0.28 10.12 1.34
N HIS A 79 -1.61 10.16 1.33
CA HIS A 79 -2.42 10.54 2.49
C HIS A 79 -2.25 9.57 3.67
N TRP A 80 -1.95 8.29 3.43
CA TRP A 80 -1.61 7.34 4.50
C TRP A 80 -0.17 7.54 4.98
N SER A 81 0.81 7.56 4.09
CA SER A 81 2.21 7.67 4.52
C SER A 81 2.59 9.04 5.10
N SER A 82 1.98 10.13 4.63
CA SER A 82 2.31 11.49 5.09
C SER A 82 1.59 11.88 6.39
N THR A 83 0.65 11.07 6.86
CA THR A 83 -0.09 11.31 8.11
C THR A 83 0.08 10.18 9.13
N ALA A 84 0.97 9.26 8.80
CA ALA A 84 1.39 8.18 9.65
C ALA A 84 2.06 8.69 10.93
N PRO A 85 1.79 8.06 12.08
CA PRO A 85 2.66 8.17 13.25
C PRO A 85 4.10 7.74 12.93
N ASP A 86 5.09 8.30 13.63
CA ASP A 86 6.52 8.03 13.38
C ASP A 86 6.90 6.55 13.47
N ASP A 87 6.16 5.77 14.27
CA ASP A 87 6.39 4.33 14.47
C ASP A 87 5.58 3.45 13.50
N TRP A 88 4.90 4.03 12.51
CA TRP A 88 4.06 3.31 11.58
C TRP A 88 4.68 3.22 10.18
N GLN A 89 4.66 2.02 9.61
CA GLN A 89 4.99 1.77 8.21
C GLN A 89 3.80 1.11 7.52
N ALA A 90 3.57 1.49 6.26
CA ALA A 90 2.53 0.88 5.45
C ALA A 90 2.78 -0.62 5.32
N PRO A 91 1.73 -1.46 5.46
CA PRO A 91 1.82 -2.87 5.14
C PRO A 91 2.36 -3.04 3.71
N ARG A 92 3.27 -3.99 3.52
CA ARG A 92 3.77 -4.31 2.18
C ARG A 92 2.63 -4.92 1.39
N THR A 93 2.25 -4.29 0.27
CA THR A 93 1.25 -4.82 -0.67
C THR A 93 1.85 -5.76 -1.72
N TRP A 94 3.17 -5.93 -1.71
CA TRP A 94 3.90 -6.84 -2.58
C TRP A 94 4.38 -8.08 -1.83
N THR A 95 4.44 -9.20 -2.56
CA THR A 95 5.07 -10.43 -2.07
C THR A 95 6.58 -10.23 -1.99
N PRO A 96 7.21 -10.43 -0.82
CA PRO A 96 8.65 -10.28 -0.70
C PRO A 96 9.42 -11.35 -1.44
N CYS A 97 10.59 -10.98 -1.96
CA CYS A 97 11.55 -11.95 -2.48
C CYS A 97 11.99 -12.89 -1.36
N ALA A 98 12.03 -14.18 -1.66
CA ALA A 98 12.40 -15.21 -0.70
C ALA A 98 13.84 -15.03 -0.14
N ASP A 99 14.77 -14.53 -0.96
CA ASP A 99 16.17 -14.35 -0.58
C ASP A 99 16.48 -12.92 -0.12
N HIS A 100 15.66 -11.93 -0.52
CA HIS A 100 15.87 -10.51 -0.28
C HIS A 100 14.57 -9.88 0.24
N PRO A 101 14.21 -10.08 1.53
CA PRO A 101 12.89 -9.74 2.04
C PRO A 101 12.51 -8.27 1.83
N GLU A 102 13.47 -7.36 1.75
CA GLU A 102 13.28 -5.93 1.49
C GLU A 102 12.93 -5.55 0.04
N GLN A 103 12.94 -6.51 -0.89
CA GLN A 103 12.63 -6.31 -2.31
C GLN A 103 11.36 -7.05 -2.73
N GLU A 104 10.59 -6.46 -3.66
CA GLU A 104 9.46 -7.14 -4.31
C GLU A 104 9.93 -8.35 -5.12
N ALA A 105 9.25 -9.50 -4.96
CA ALA A 105 9.66 -10.77 -5.57
C ALA A 105 9.91 -10.64 -7.08
N HIS A 106 8.96 -10.08 -7.83
CA HIS A 106 9.06 -10.00 -9.29
C HIS A 106 10.04 -8.94 -9.81
N HIS A 107 10.46 -8.00 -8.96
CA HIS A 107 11.33 -6.88 -9.33
C HIS A 107 12.62 -6.81 -8.48
N CYS A 108 12.99 -7.92 -7.85
CA CYS A 108 14.12 -7.95 -6.94
C CYS A 108 15.43 -7.63 -7.67
N ARG A 109 16.03 -6.48 -7.33
CA ARG A 109 17.25 -5.97 -7.98
C ARG A 109 18.43 -6.93 -7.82
N CYS A 110 18.54 -7.59 -6.68
CA CYS A 110 19.60 -8.55 -6.41
C CYS A 110 19.41 -9.82 -7.26
N CYS A 111 18.19 -10.38 -7.34
CA CYS A 111 17.91 -11.51 -8.23
C CYS A 111 18.19 -11.16 -9.71
N TRP A 112 17.85 -9.94 -10.14
CA TRP A 112 18.17 -9.46 -11.49
C TRP A 112 19.69 -9.34 -11.73
N ALA A 113 20.47 -8.99 -10.71
CA ALA A 113 21.93 -8.97 -10.80
C ALA A 113 22.49 -10.40 -10.96
N ASP A 114 22.01 -11.37 -10.18
CA ASP A 114 22.40 -12.78 -10.31
C ASP A 114 22.08 -13.34 -11.70
N VAL A 115 20.91 -13.00 -12.25
CA VAL A 115 20.51 -13.40 -13.60
C VAL A 115 21.46 -12.83 -14.64
N LYS A 116 21.81 -11.53 -14.53
CA LYS A 116 22.78 -10.90 -15.43
C LYS A 116 24.19 -11.46 -15.28
N ALA A 117 24.55 -11.92 -14.08
CA ALA A 117 25.81 -12.60 -13.81
C ALA A 117 25.82 -14.09 -14.24
N GLY A 118 24.69 -14.63 -14.72
CA GLY A 118 24.55 -16.03 -15.11
C GLY A 118 24.48 -17.01 -13.94
N GLN A 119 24.29 -16.52 -12.71
CA GLN A 119 24.26 -17.32 -11.48
C GLN A 119 22.86 -17.83 -11.14
N ARG A 120 21.82 -17.24 -11.74
CA ARG A 120 20.42 -17.55 -11.50
C ARG A 120 19.63 -17.56 -12.82
N PRO A 121 18.71 -18.51 -13.02
CA PRO A 121 17.78 -18.44 -14.15
C PRO A 121 16.71 -17.36 -13.92
N GLU A 122 16.30 -16.67 -15.00
CA GLU A 122 15.29 -15.60 -14.94
C GLU A 122 13.94 -16.09 -14.36
N SER A 123 13.59 -17.36 -14.58
CA SER A 123 12.38 -17.99 -14.03
C SER A 123 12.32 -18.08 -12.48
N HIS A 124 13.46 -17.84 -11.82
CA HIS A 124 13.63 -17.89 -10.36
C HIS A 124 13.86 -16.50 -9.74
N ILE A 125 13.53 -15.43 -10.43
CA ILE A 125 13.46 -14.09 -9.82
C ILE A 125 12.41 -14.09 -8.70
N GLY A 126 12.81 -13.62 -7.52
CA GLY A 126 11.93 -13.53 -6.36
C GLY A 126 11.74 -14.82 -5.56
N LYS A 127 12.23 -15.95 -6.06
CA LYS A 127 12.10 -17.28 -5.45
C LYS A 127 13.45 -17.73 -4.89
N HIS A 128 13.44 -18.63 -3.91
CA HIS A 128 14.67 -19.24 -3.42
C HIS A 128 15.31 -20.07 -4.54
N TRP A 129 16.59 -19.86 -4.80
CA TRP A 129 17.36 -20.60 -5.80
C TRP A 129 18.59 -21.22 -5.15
N ASN A 130 18.54 -22.53 -4.94
CA ASN A 130 19.72 -23.31 -4.62
C ASN A 130 20.46 -23.54 -5.93
N SER A 131 21.53 -22.78 -6.16
CA SER A 131 22.40 -23.01 -7.30
C SER A 131 22.81 -24.48 -7.27
N PRO A 132 22.62 -25.25 -8.36
CA PRO A 132 23.23 -26.57 -8.45
C PRO A 132 24.73 -26.32 -8.30
N GLU A 133 25.31 -26.91 -7.26
CA GLU A 133 26.71 -26.75 -6.93
C GLU A 133 27.52 -26.83 -8.22
N ILE A 134 28.37 -25.83 -8.45
CA ILE A 134 29.39 -25.91 -9.49
C ILE A 134 30.24 -27.10 -9.06
N GLN A 135 29.91 -28.30 -9.55
CA GLN A 135 30.76 -29.47 -9.48
C GLN A 135 32.00 -29.07 -10.26
N GLY A 136 32.99 -28.57 -9.52
CA GLY A 136 34.33 -28.35 -10.04
C GLY A 136 34.81 -29.70 -10.54
N ASN A 137 34.77 -29.88 -11.86
CA ASN A 137 35.64 -30.81 -12.53
C ASN A 137 37.06 -30.31 -12.23
N GLU A 138 37.66 -30.81 -11.16
CA GLU A 138 39.11 -30.92 -11.05
C GLU A 138 39.52 -31.85 -12.19
N ILE A 139 40.00 -31.22 -13.28
CA ILE A 139 40.66 -31.89 -14.37
C ILE A 139 42.01 -32.37 -13.80
N GLU A 140 42.24 -33.68 -13.89
CA GLU A 140 43.45 -34.41 -13.47
C GLU A 140 44.77 -33.74 -13.90
#